data_AF-A0A6P1KHM9-F1
#
_entry.id   AF-A0A6P1KHM9-F1
#
_cell.length_a   1.000
_cell.length_b   1.000
_cell.length_c   1.000
_cell.angle_alpha   90.00
_cell.angle_beta   90.00
_cell.angle_gamma   90.00
#
_symmetry.space_group_name_H-M   'P 1'
#
loop_
_entity.id
_entity.type
_entity.pdbx_description
1 polymer ?
#
loop_
_entity_poly.entity_id
_entity_poly.type
_entity_poly.pdbx_seq_one_letter_code
_entity_poly.pdbx_strand_id
1 'polypeptide(L)'
;MSINERLKLVCQEKELNIKRLAEITGIPYRTVQNYLNGDREPNAEGLTTLCTRLRVNINWLLTGEGEHFINSNPRVVTIDDDEHTILSIYRDCSQMGKFVILGSIKSMKDVPALHDNNLVIKPLSL
;
A
#
# COMPACT_ATOMS: atom_id res chain seq x y z
N MET A 1 -8.97 22.32 5.12
CA MET A 1 -8.64 21.50 6.30
C MET A 1 -7.15 21.65 6.58
N SER A 2 -6.80 21.89 7.83
CA SER A 2 -5.45 22.05 8.37
C SER A 2 -4.87 20.70 8.84
N ILE A 3 -3.58 20.65 9.16
CA ILE A 3 -2.91 19.42 9.56
C ILE A 3 -3.43 18.87 10.90
N ASN A 4 -3.76 19.73 11.86
CA ASN A 4 -4.31 19.33 13.15
C ASN A 4 -5.74 18.77 13.01
N GLU A 5 -6.55 19.33 12.10
CA GLU A 5 -7.87 18.78 11.76
C GLU A 5 -7.76 17.39 11.13
N ARG A 6 -6.83 17.20 10.18
CA ARG A 6 -6.54 15.87 9.60
C ARG A 6 -6.04 14.87 10.63
N LEU A 7 -5.17 15.30 11.54
CA LEU A 7 -4.68 14.44 12.60
C LEU A 7 -5.82 14.05 13.57
N LYS A 8 -6.74 14.96 13.87
CA LYS A 8 -7.95 14.66 14.64
C LYS A 8 -8.85 13.63 13.95
N LEU A 9 -9.04 13.72 12.63
CA LEU A 9 -9.78 12.70 11.87
C LEU A 9 -9.13 11.32 12.00
N VAL A 10 -7.81 11.23 11.84
CA VAL A 10 -7.06 9.98 12.04
C VAL A 10 -7.30 9.42 13.45
N CYS A 11 -7.31 10.26 14.48
CA CYS A 11 -7.59 9.82 15.84
C CYS A 11 -9.02 9.29 15.98
N GLN A 12 -10.01 9.96 15.37
CA GLN A 12 -11.41 9.54 15.40
C GLN A 12 -11.60 8.18 14.72
N GLU A 13 -11.08 8.02 13.50
CA GLU A 13 -11.22 6.77 12.73
C GLU A 13 -10.52 5.57 13.37
N LYS A 14 -9.46 5.82 14.16
CA LYS A 14 -8.74 4.79 14.93
C LYS A 14 -9.19 4.67 16.38
N GLU A 15 -10.23 5.41 16.79
CA GLU A 15 -10.74 5.43 18.16
C GLU A 15 -9.66 5.74 19.22
N LEU A 16 -8.71 6.62 18.87
CA LEU A 16 -7.59 7.01 19.71
C LEU A 16 -7.90 8.27 20.52
N ASN A 17 -7.74 8.17 21.84
CA ASN A 17 -7.63 9.34 22.70
C ASN A 17 -6.17 9.84 22.80
N ILE A 18 -5.97 11.06 23.32
CA ILE A 18 -4.64 11.71 23.41
C ILE A 18 -3.63 10.83 24.17
N LYS A 19 -4.07 10.18 25.25
CA LYS A 19 -3.21 9.30 26.06
C LYS A 19 -2.72 8.11 25.24
N ARG A 20 -3.64 7.44 24.54
CA ARG A 20 -3.30 6.29 23.70
C ARG A 20 -2.44 6.68 22.51
N LEU A 21 -2.70 7.84 21.91
CA LEU A 21 -1.86 8.37 20.84
C LEU A 21 -0.43 8.63 21.32
N ALA A 22 -0.26 9.25 22.49
CA ALA A 22 1.05 9.46 23.10
C ALA A 22 1.78 8.14 23.36
N GLU A 23 1.08 7.13 23.89
CA GLU A 23 1.65 5.79 24.11
C GLU A 23 2.11 5.12 22.80
N ILE A 24 1.28 5.12 21.76
CA ILE A 24 1.57 4.47 20.47
C ILE A 24 2.72 5.16 19.74
N THR A 25 2.77 6.50 19.81
CA THR A 25 3.76 7.30 19.09
C THR A 25 5.06 7.47 19.87
N GLY A 26 5.04 7.32 21.19
CA GLY A 26 6.14 7.70 22.07
C GLY A 26 6.33 9.21 22.22
N ILE A 27 5.43 10.01 21.62
CA ILE A 27 5.47 11.47 21.71
C ILE A 27 4.88 11.90 23.05
N PRO A 28 5.52 12.83 23.80
CA PRO A 28 4.98 13.30 25.07
C PRO A 28 3.54 13.82 24.95
N TYR A 29 2.70 13.51 25.93
CA TYR A 29 1.28 13.86 25.95
C TYR A 29 1.02 15.34 25.60
N ARG A 30 1.79 16.26 26.22
CA ARG A 30 1.64 17.71 25.98
C ARG A 30 1.94 18.08 24.52
N THR A 31 2.91 17.43 23.90
CA THR A 31 3.25 17.66 22.49
C THR A 31 2.14 17.15 21.57
N VAL A 32 1.60 15.95 21.84
CA VAL A 32 0.45 15.41 21.11
C VAL A 32 -0.76 16.33 21.24
N GLN A 33 -1.04 16.81 22.45
CA GLN A 33 -2.13 17.74 22.71
C GLN A 33 -1.96 19.04 21.91
N ASN A 34 -0.77 19.63 21.91
CA ASN A 34 -0.47 20.82 21.12
C ASN A 34 -0.65 20.57 19.61
N TYR A 35 -0.26 19.38 19.12
CA TYR A 35 -0.48 19.00 17.71
C TYR A 35 -1.97 18.92 17.36
N LEU A 36 -2.80 18.31 18.21
CA LEU A 36 -4.23 18.19 17.97
C LEU A 36 -4.96 19.54 18.11
N ASN A 37 -4.52 20.39 19.02
CA ASN A 37 -5.07 21.74 19.19
C ASN A 37 -4.69 22.68 18.05
N GLY A 38 -3.57 22.43 17.36
CA GLY A 38 -3.00 23.35 16.38
C GLY A 38 -2.11 24.44 17.01
N ASP A 39 -1.83 24.33 18.32
CA ASP A 39 -0.90 25.23 19.03
C ASP A 39 0.54 25.08 18.51
N ARG A 40 0.86 23.91 17.94
CA ARG A 40 2.15 23.60 17.33
C ARG A 40 1.94 22.61 16.19
N GLU A 41 2.60 22.84 15.07
CA GLU A 41 2.64 21.85 13.98
C GLU A 41 3.72 20.78 14.23
N PRO A 42 3.49 19.52 13.83
CA PRO A 42 4.51 18.48 13.90
C PRO A 42 5.68 18.82 12.97
N ASN A 43 6.91 18.74 13.49
CA ASN A 43 8.11 18.83 12.67
C ASN A 43 8.36 17.50 11.91
N ALA A 44 9.42 17.44 11.10
CA ALA A 44 9.74 16.25 10.30
C ALA A 44 9.82 14.94 11.12
N GLU A 45 10.41 14.98 12.32
CA GLU A 45 10.49 13.82 13.22
C GLU A 45 9.12 13.42 13.75
N GLY A 46 8.31 14.40 14.18
CA GLY A 46 6.93 14.20 14.61
C GLY A 46 6.06 13.60 13.50
N LEU A 47 6.15 14.14 12.29
CA LEU A 47 5.44 13.62 11.11
C LEU A 47 5.84 12.18 10.80
N THR A 48 7.14 11.91 10.76
CA THR A 48 7.66 10.55 10.49
C THR A 48 7.15 9.55 11.51
N THR A 49 7.16 9.94 12.78
CA THR A 49 6.67 9.12 13.90
C THR A 49 5.17 8.87 13.78
N LEU A 50 4.38 9.92 13.57
CA LEU A 50 2.92 9.82 13.38
C LEU A 50 2.58 8.93 12.20
N CYS A 51 3.16 9.19 11.03
CA CYS A 51 2.89 8.43 9.81
C CYS A 51 3.27 6.95 9.94
N THR A 52 4.42 6.65 10.56
CA THR A 52 4.90 5.28 10.72
C THR A 52 4.07 4.51 11.74
N ARG A 53 3.80 5.10 12.91
CA ARG A 53 3.10 4.43 14.02
C ARG A 53 1.59 4.30 13.76
N LEU A 54 1.01 5.25 13.04
CA LEU A 54 -0.41 5.25 12.70
C LEU A 54 -0.70 4.71 11.29
N ARG A 55 0.32 4.37 10.49
CA ARG A 55 0.17 3.98 9.07
C ARG A 55 -0.61 5.02 8.25
N VAL A 56 -0.32 6.29 8.50
CA VAL A 56 -0.95 7.44 7.81
C VAL A 56 -0.07 7.87 6.64
N ASN A 57 -0.69 8.18 5.51
CA ASN A 57 -0.01 8.73 4.35
C ASN A 57 0.47 10.16 4.64
N ILE A 58 1.78 10.39 4.57
CA ILE A 58 2.37 11.70 4.84
C ILE A 58 1.90 12.77 3.85
N ASN A 59 1.68 12.41 2.58
CA ASN A 59 1.18 13.35 1.58
C ASN A 59 -0.20 13.86 1.99
N TRP A 60 -1.12 12.93 2.29
CA TRP A 60 -2.45 13.28 2.75
C TRP A 60 -2.41 14.09 4.05
N LEU A 61 -1.55 13.73 5.01
CA LEU A 61 -1.45 14.49 6.27
C LEU A 61 -0.97 15.93 6.05
N LEU A 62 -0.11 16.18 5.06
CA LEU A 62 0.42 17.51 4.75
C LEU A 62 -0.53 18.33 3.86
N THR A 63 -1.05 17.74 2.78
CA THR A 63 -1.77 18.46 1.73
C THR A 63 -3.29 18.22 1.77
N GLY A 64 -3.72 17.11 2.36
CA GLY A 64 -5.10 16.62 2.26
C GLY A 64 -5.39 15.85 0.97
N GLU A 65 -4.39 15.59 0.13
CA GLU A 65 -4.57 14.91 -1.15
C GLU A 65 -4.20 13.42 -1.09
N GLY A 66 -5.00 12.60 -1.73
CA GLY A 66 -4.83 11.14 -1.81
C GLY A 66 -5.50 10.39 -0.66
N GLU A 67 -5.14 9.10 -0.53
CA GLU A 67 -5.68 8.23 0.52
C GLU A 67 -5.04 8.54 1.88
N HIS A 68 -5.87 8.54 2.92
CA HIS A 68 -5.48 8.94 4.28
C HIS A 68 -4.64 7.86 4.99
N PHE A 69 -4.92 6.58 4.76
CA PHE A 69 -4.11 5.46 5.27
C PHE A 69 -3.26 4.82 4.19
N ILE A 70 -2.09 4.37 4.60
CA ILE A 70 -1.25 3.50 3.78
C ILE A 70 -1.86 2.10 3.90
N ASN A 71 -2.41 1.59 2.81
CA ASN A 71 -2.87 0.20 2.77
C ASN A 71 -1.74 -0.74 3.20
N SER A 72 -2.04 -1.63 4.15
CA SER A 72 -1.11 -2.58 4.80
C SER A 72 -0.44 -3.58 3.86
N ASN A 73 -0.58 -3.39 2.55
CA ASN A 73 0.17 -4.10 1.56
C ASN A 73 1.15 -3.15 0.87
N PRO A 74 2.20 -2.67 1.57
CA PRO A 74 3.45 -2.43 0.88
C PRO A 74 3.95 -3.82 0.50
N ARG A 75 3.32 -4.45 -0.51
CA ARG A 75 4.13 -5.31 -1.35
C ARG A 75 5.17 -4.34 -1.86
N VAL A 76 6.37 -4.42 -1.28
CA VAL A 76 7.54 -4.45 -2.13
C VAL A 76 7.23 -5.61 -3.07
N VAL A 77 6.49 -5.33 -4.15
CA VAL A 77 6.40 -6.23 -5.28
C VAL A 77 7.81 -6.12 -5.79
N THR A 78 8.66 -7.07 -5.40
CA THR A 78 9.83 -7.36 -6.20
C THR A 78 9.23 -7.88 -7.50
N ILE A 79 8.98 -6.93 -8.40
CA ILE A 79 8.53 -7.21 -9.76
C ILE A 79 9.71 -7.94 -10.37
N ASP A 80 9.53 -9.23 -10.66
CA ASP A 80 10.56 -10.00 -11.34
C ASP A 80 10.75 -9.46 -12.78
N ASP A 81 11.80 -9.93 -13.44
CA ASP A 81 12.16 -9.44 -14.77
C ASP A 81 11.04 -9.67 -15.80
N ASP A 82 10.23 -10.73 -15.64
CA ASP A 82 9.11 -11.05 -16.52
C ASP A 82 7.95 -10.08 -16.27
N GLU A 83 7.60 -9.82 -15.01
CA GLU A 83 6.58 -8.83 -14.66
C GLU A 83 6.99 -7.42 -15.15
N HIS A 84 8.28 -7.07 -15.09
CA HIS A 84 8.78 -5.79 -15.59
C HIS A 84 8.66 -5.69 -17.12
N THR A 85 8.99 -6.78 -17.81
CA THR A 85 8.87 -6.90 -19.26
C THR A 85 7.41 -6.75 -19.70
N ILE A 86 6.49 -7.43 -19.02
CA ILE A 86 5.05 -7.34 -19.30
C ILE A 86 4.56 -5.90 -19.14
N LEU A 87 4.96 -5.21 -18.06
CA LEU A 87 4.56 -3.82 -17.81
C LEU A 87 5.10 -2.85 -18.87
N SER A 88 6.34 -3.03 -19.31
CA SER A 88 6.93 -2.22 -20.39
C SER A 88 6.15 -2.39 -21.69
N ILE A 89 5.95 -3.64 -22.11
CA ILE A 89 5.21 -3.97 -23.34
C ILE A 89 3.78 -3.42 -23.27
N TYR A 90 3.11 -3.59 -22.13
CA TYR A 90 1.75 -3.09 -21.95
C TYR A 90 1.66 -1.57 -22.06
N ARG A 91 2.61 -0.83 -21.48
CA ARG A 91 2.64 0.65 -21.53
C ARG A 91 2.84 1.19 -22.94
N ASP A 92 3.67 0.52 -23.74
CA ASP A 92 4.03 0.94 -25.10
C ASP A 92 3.04 0.46 -26.17
N CYS A 93 2.11 -0.44 -25.82
CA CYS A 93 1.11 -0.96 -26.75
C CYS A 93 -0.04 0.01 -27.04
N SER A 94 -0.63 -0.12 -28.24
CA SER A 94 -1.90 0.51 -28.62
C SER A 94 -3.07 -0.03 -27.78
N GLN A 95 -4.22 0.64 -27.84
CA GLN A 95 -5.43 0.21 -27.12
C GLN A 95 -5.87 -1.21 -27.51
N MET A 96 -5.73 -1.58 -28.79
CA MET A 96 -6.00 -2.94 -29.26
C MET A 96 -4.97 -3.94 -28.69
N GLY A 97 -3.69 -3.58 -28.67
CA GLY A 97 -2.64 -4.43 -28.07
C GLY A 97 -2.88 -4.69 -26.59
N LYS A 98 -3.23 -3.65 -25.82
CA LYS A 98 -3.61 -3.76 -24.41
C LYS A 98 -4.82 -4.67 -24.20
N PHE A 99 -5.84 -4.56 -25.05
CA PHE A 99 -7.02 -5.40 -25.00
C PHE A 99 -6.68 -6.89 -25.20
N VAL A 100 -5.86 -7.20 -26.21
CA VAL A 100 -5.44 -8.57 -26.49
C VAL A 100 -4.62 -9.15 -25.34
N ILE A 101 -3.61 -8.41 -24.85
CA ILE A 101 -2.76 -8.83 -23.73
C ILE A 101 -3.61 -9.18 -22.50
N LEU A 102 -4.55 -8.30 -22.13
CA LEU A 102 -5.42 -8.53 -20.98
C LEU A 102 -6.38 -9.69 -21.20
N GLY A 103 -6.90 -9.87 -22.42
CA GLY A 103 -7.74 -11.01 -22.78
C GLY A 103 -7.01 -12.33 -22.58
N SER A 104 -5.79 -12.45 -23.11
CA SER A 104 -4.96 -13.65 -22.98
C SER A 104 -4.62 -13.98 -21.51
N ILE A 105 -4.20 -12.99 -20.73
CA ILE A 105 -3.85 -13.20 -19.31
C ILE A 105 -5.08 -13.64 -18.51
N LYS A 106 -6.25 -13.01 -18.75
CA LYS A 106 -7.50 -13.38 -18.06
C LYS A 106 -7.92 -14.81 -18.37
N SER A 107 -7.85 -15.22 -19.64
CA SER A 107 -8.18 -16.59 -20.04
C SER A 107 -7.28 -17.64 -19.39
N MET A 108 -6.02 -17.29 -19.09
CA MET A 108 -5.07 -18.20 -18.44
C MET A 108 -5.20 -18.23 -16.91
N LYS A 109 -5.71 -17.16 -16.28
CA LYS A 109 -5.85 -17.05 -14.82
C LYS A 109 -6.79 -18.11 -14.22
N ASP A 110 -7.82 -18.48 -14.98
CA ASP A 110 -8.86 -19.43 -14.53
C ASP A 110 -8.57 -20.87 -14.96
N VAL A 111 -7.46 -21.14 -15.65
CA VAL A 111 -7.03 -22.50 -16.01
C VAL A 111 -6.44 -23.16 -14.76
N PRO A 112 -7.04 -24.25 -14.22
CA PRO A 112 -6.43 -24.99 -13.12
C PRO A 112 -5.04 -25.45 -13.57
N ALA A 113 -4.03 -25.19 -12.75
CA ALA A 113 -2.67 -25.64 -13.03
C ALA A 113 -2.71 -27.11 -13.47
N LEU A 114 -2.32 -27.36 -14.72
CA LEU A 114 -2.12 -28.72 -15.22
C LEU A 114 -1.16 -29.36 -14.23
N HIS A 115 -1.67 -30.26 -13.38
CA HIS A 115 -0.79 -31.08 -12.57
C HIS A 115 0.08 -31.84 -13.57
N ASP A 116 1.39 -31.68 -13.43
CA ASP A 116 2.40 -32.43 -14.17
C ASP A 116 2.12 -33.92 -14.01
N ASN A 117 1.27 -34.46 -14.88
CA ASN A 117 0.98 -35.86 -14.95
C ASN A 117 2.25 -36.50 -15.50
N ASN A 118 2.96 -37.12 -14.56
CA ASN A 118 4.07 -38.03 -14.70
C ASN A 118 3.85 -38.99 -15.89
N LEU A 119 4.20 -38.57 -17.10
CA LEU A 119 4.32 -39.42 -18.28
C LEU A 119 5.61 -40.23 -18.13
N VAL A 120 5.57 -41.24 -17.27
CA VAL A 120 6.52 -42.34 -17.32
C VAL A 120 6.23 -43.11 -18.60
N ILE A 121 6.94 -42.75 -19.67
CA ILE A 121 7.03 -43.57 -20.87
C ILE A 121 7.76 -44.85 -20.45
N LYS A 122 7.03 -45.92 -20.15
CA LYS A 122 7.64 -47.25 -20.06
C LYS A 122 8.07 -47.65 -21.47
N PRO A 123 9.35 -48.01 -21.70
CA PRO A 123 9.75 -48.55 -22.99
C PRO A 123 9.08 -49.92 -23.19
N LEU A 124 8.58 -50.16 -24.41
CA LEU A 124 8.18 -51.50 -24.83
C LEU A 124 9.43 -52.38 -24.82
N SER A 125 9.47 -53.37 -23.93
CA SER A 125 10.37 -54.51 -24.07
C SER A 125 9.84 -55.42 -25.19
N LEU A 126 10.65 -55.60 -26.24
CA LEU A 126 10.52 -56.65 -27.26
C LEU A 126 10.63 -58.03 -26.63
#